data_AF-W7QJX2-F1
#
_entry.id   AF-W7QJX2-F1
#
_cell.length_a   1.000
_cell.length_b   1.000
_cell.length_c   1.000
_cell.angle_alpha   90.00
_cell.angle_beta   90.00
_cell.angle_gamma   90.00
#
_symmetry.space_group_name_H-M   'P 1'
#
loop_
_entity.id
_entity.type
_entity.pdbx_description
1 polymer ?
#
loop_
_entity_poly.entity_id
_entity_poly.type
_entity_poly.pdbx_seq_one_letter_code
_entity_poly.pdbx_strand_id
1 'polypeptide(L)'
;MSDSVSPFSSAGDRHFDGLAEKFAGSLYGGPRGALRLALLDRLLPEMLHLDDQPVLDVGGGLGQLSGWFARRGHAVTLVEPAIDMLDHARRELAGEPITFVEASLQTLSQRVEGPWSLIACHAVLEWLHDPRAALATLAGQLGSGWAAVADGVQPGCAAPVQRGQGQPGEGAG
;
A
#
# COMPACT_ATOMS: atom_id res chain seq x y z
N MET A 1 13.30 9.23 29.45
CA MET A 1 12.29 8.94 28.42
C MET A 1 12.90 7.86 27.55
N SER A 2 12.43 6.63 27.66
CA SER A 2 13.00 5.50 26.91
C SER A 2 12.45 5.54 25.50
N ASP A 3 13.31 5.77 24.51
CA ASP A 3 13.02 5.51 23.11
C ASP A 3 12.75 4.00 22.96
N SER A 4 11.48 3.62 23.00
CA SER A 4 11.07 2.26 22.70
C SER A 4 11.30 2.03 21.21
N VAL A 5 12.35 1.29 20.86
CA VAL A 5 12.57 0.80 19.49
C VAL A 5 11.31 0.06 19.05
N SER A 6 10.64 0.58 18.02
CA SER A 6 9.45 -0.05 17.47
C SER A 6 9.81 -1.43 16.89
N PRO A 7 9.06 -2.50 17.23
CA PRO A 7 9.29 -3.82 16.68
C PRO A 7 8.87 -3.94 15.20
N PHE A 8 8.20 -2.93 14.65
CA PHE A 8 7.69 -2.92 13.28
C PHE A 8 8.72 -2.33 12.30
N SER A 9 9.24 -1.14 12.59
CA SER A 9 10.41 -0.60 11.90
C SER A 9 11.35 0.10 12.89
N SER A 10 12.47 -0.55 13.19
CA SER A 10 13.49 -0.05 14.13
C SER A 10 14.32 1.12 13.58
N ALA A 11 14.25 1.38 12.26
CA ALA A 11 15.05 2.40 11.57
C ALA A 11 14.24 3.65 11.16
N GLY A 12 12.97 3.77 11.57
CA GLY A 12 12.06 4.83 11.15
C GLY A 12 11.04 4.38 10.10
N ASP A 13 10.19 5.28 9.62
CA ASP A 13 9.22 4.97 8.57
C ASP A 13 9.95 4.57 7.28
N ARG A 14 9.47 3.51 6.61
CA ARG A 14 10.05 3.06 5.35
C ARG A 14 9.20 3.50 4.17
N HIS A 15 9.80 4.28 3.28
CA HIS A 15 9.25 4.60 1.97
C HIS A 15 9.91 3.73 0.89
N PHE A 16 9.21 3.53 -0.21
CA PHE A 16 9.60 2.59 -1.26
C PHE A 16 10.12 3.29 -2.52
N ASP A 17 10.73 4.46 -2.34
CA ASP A 17 11.27 5.27 -3.44
C ASP A 17 12.20 4.47 -4.35
N GLY A 18 11.97 4.56 -5.66
CA GLY A 18 12.79 3.91 -6.69
C GLY A 18 12.53 2.40 -6.84
N LEU A 19 11.46 1.87 -6.26
CA LEU A 19 11.11 0.44 -6.32
C LEU A 19 9.88 0.15 -7.18
N ALA A 20 9.29 1.14 -7.85
CA ALA A 20 8.07 0.97 -8.64
C ALA A 20 8.18 -0.17 -9.68
N GLU A 21 9.22 -0.15 -10.53
CA GLU A 21 9.41 -1.18 -11.57
C GLU A 21 9.61 -2.58 -10.98
N LYS A 22 10.38 -2.67 -9.88
CA LYS A 22 10.62 -3.93 -9.19
C LYS A 22 9.31 -4.49 -8.66
N PHE A 23 8.47 -3.68 -8.03
CA PHE A 23 7.19 -4.16 -7.50
C PHE A 23 6.18 -4.48 -8.59
N ALA A 24 6.13 -3.69 -9.67
CA ALA A 24 5.29 -3.98 -10.82
C ALA A 24 5.60 -5.37 -11.41
N GLY A 25 6.89 -5.65 -11.65
CA GLY A 25 7.32 -6.94 -12.20
C GLY A 25 7.22 -8.12 -11.23
N SER A 26 7.69 -7.95 -9.98
CA SER A 26 7.85 -9.07 -9.04
C SER A 26 6.67 -9.30 -8.10
N LEU A 27 5.98 -8.24 -7.69
CA LEU A 27 4.89 -8.33 -6.71
C LEU A 27 3.55 -8.58 -7.39
N TYR A 28 3.32 -7.97 -8.55
CA TYR A 28 2.03 -8.05 -9.26
C TYR A 28 2.09 -8.83 -10.58
N GLY A 29 3.24 -8.84 -11.28
CA GLY A 29 3.44 -9.66 -12.47
C GLY A 29 3.62 -11.16 -12.22
N GLY A 30 3.82 -11.57 -10.95
CA GLY A 30 4.08 -12.97 -10.59
C GLY A 30 2.84 -13.73 -10.10
N PRO A 31 2.89 -15.09 -10.02
CA PRO A 31 1.77 -15.93 -9.58
C PRO A 31 1.21 -15.57 -8.19
N ARG A 32 2.08 -15.13 -7.27
CA ARG A 32 1.68 -14.69 -5.93
C ARG A 32 0.87 -13.39 -5.96
N GLY A 33 1.24 -12.46 -6.84
CA GLY A 33 0.51 -11.21 -7.07
C GLY A 33 -0.88 -11.48 -7.63
N ALA A 34 -0.94 -12.30 -8.68
CA ALA A 34 -2.21 -12.73 -9.27
C ALA A 34 -3.13 -13.39 -8.24
N LEU A 35 -2.60 -14.28 -7.40
CA LEU A 35 -3.39 -14.91 -6.33
C LEU A 35 -3.86 -13.88 -5.29
N ARG A 36 -3.01 -12.95 -4.85
CA ARG A 36 -3.38 -11.88 -3.91
C ARG A 36 -4.52 -11.03 -4.48
N LEU A 37 -4.42 -10.61 -5.75
CA LEU A 37 -5.47 -9.84 -6.41
C LEU A 37 -6.78 -10.64 -6.55
N ALA A 38 -6.71 -11.91 -6.93
CA ALA A 38 -7.88 -12.78 -7.02
C ALA A 38 -8.57 -12.98 -5.66
N LEU A 39 -7.80 -13.12 -4.57
CA LEU A 39 -8.35 -13.21 -3.22
C LEU A 39 -9.00 -11.89 -2.78
N LEU A 40 -8.37 -10.75 -3.04
CA LEU A 40 -8.97 -9.44 -2.75
C LEU A 40 -10.29 -9.25 -3.51
N ASP A 41 -10.30 -9.61 -4.79
CA ASP A 41 -11.50 -9.53 -5.63
C ASP A 41 -12.66 -10.39 -5.10
N ARG A 42 -12.33 -11.56 -4.54
CA ARG A 42 -13.30 -12.49 -3.97
C ARG A 42 -13.79 -12.09 -2.58
N LEU A 43 -12.91 -11.63 -1.71
CA LEU A 43 -13.17 -11.48 -0.27
C LEU A 43 -13.61 -10.07 0.12
N LEU A 44 -13.07 -9.02 -0.50
CA LEU A 44 -13.42 -7.65 -0.14
C LEU A 44 -14.92 -7.36 -0.31
N PRO A 45 -15.62 -7.82 -1.36
CA PRO A 45 -17.07 -7.62 -1.48
C PRO A 45 -17.90 -8.34 -0.40
N GLU A 46 -17.36 -9.38 0.24
CA GLU A 46 -18.04 -10.06 1.36
C GLU A 46 -17.84 -9.34 2.69
N MET A 47 -16.74 -8.59 2.81
CA MET A 47 -16.32 -7.92 4.06
C MET A 47 -16.71 -6.45 4.09
N LEU A 48 -16.86 -5.82 2.92
CA LEU A 48 -17.12 -4.39 2.79
C LEU A 48 -18.52 -4.15 2.23
N HIS A 49 -19.21 -3.15 2.79
CA HIS A 49 -20.38 -2.57 2.15
C HIS A 49 -19.91 -1.57 1.09
N LEU A 50 -20.18 -1.87 -0.18
CA LEU A 50 -19.81 -1.06 -1.33
C LEU A 50 -21.08 -0.54 -1.99
N ASP A 51 -21.27 0.78 -1.92
CA ASP A 51 -22.43 1.53 -2.44
C ASP A 51 -21.94 2.89 -3.00
N ASP A 52 -21.00 2.83 -3.95
CA ASP A 52 -20.41 3.97 -4.67
C ASP A 52 -19.83 5.11 -3.80
N GLN A 53 -19.60 4.85 -2.50
CA GLN A 53 -19.08 5.85 -1.59
C GLN A 53 -17.63 6.27 -1.91
N PRO A 54 -17.19 7.48 -1.51
CA PRO A 54 -15.81 7.90 -1.66
C PRO A 54 -14.85 7.01 -0.86
N VAL A 55 -13.72 6.67 -1.47
CA VAL A 55 -12.68 5.80 -0.88
C VAL A 55 -11.36 6.56 -0.78
N LEU A 56 -10.73 6.49 0.39
CA LEU A 56 -9.34 6.91 0.58
C LEU A 56 -8.45 5.68 0.64
N ASP A 57 -7.52 5.54 -0.30
CA ASP A 57 -6.52 4.47 -0.33
C ASP A 57 -5.16 5.03 0.11
N VAL A 58 -4.78 4.76 1.36
CA VAL A 58 -3.56 5.27 1.99
C VAL A 58 -2.42 4.28 1.80
N GLY A 59 -1.29 4.76 1.24
CA GLY A 59 -0.19 3.91 0.79
C GLY A 59 -0.59 3.04 -0.40
N GLY A 60 -1.38 3.60 -1.32
CA GLY A 60 -1.94 2.87 -2.46
C GLY A 60 -0.90 2.36 -3.46
N GLY A 61 0.36 2.78 -3.34
CA GLY A 61 1.49 2.30 -4.13
C GLY A 61 1.23 2.38 -5.64
N LEU A 62 1.28 1.23 -6.30
CA LEU A 62 1.06 1.10 -7.75
C LEU A 62 -0.43 1.12 -8.15
N GLY A 63 -1.35 1.29 -7.19
CA GLY A 63 -2.75 1.58 -7.43
C GLY A 63 -3.65 0.38 -7.74
N GLN A 64 -3.23 -0.85 -7.47
CA GLN A 64 -4.06 -2.03 -7.75
C GLN A 64 -5.41 -2.00 -7.02
N LEU A 65 -5.39 -1.65 -5.73
CA LEU A 65 -6.60 -1.58 -4.91
C LEU A 65 -7.43 -0.33 -5.27
N SER A 66 -6.78 0.82 -5.45
CA SER A 66 -7.41 2.02 -5.99
C SER A 66 -8.16 1.76 -7.31
N GLY A 67 -7.53 1.12 -8.28
CA GLY A 67 -8.17 0.74 -9.54
C GLY A 67 -9.29 -0.29 -9.36
N TRP A 68 -9.17 -1.18 -8.38
CA TRP A 68 -10.21 -2.16 -8.05
C TRP A 68 -11.49 -1.49 -7.55
N PHE A 69 -11.37 -0.45 -6.70
CA PHE A 69 -12.48 0.38 -6.24
C PHE A 69 -13.02 1.26 -7.38
N ALA A 70 -12.16 1.93 -8.14
CA ALA A 70 -12.58 2.84 -9.21
C ALA A 70 -13.42 2.14 -10.29
N ARG A 71 -12.99 0.95 -10.72
CA ARG A 71 -13.75 0.10 -11.68
C ARG A 71 -15.11 -0.38 -11.16
N ARG A 72 -15.38 -0.21 -9.87
CA ARG A 72 -16.66 -0.54 -9.21
C ARG A 72 -17.55 0.66 -8.95
N GLY A 73 -17.18 1.85 -9.43
CA GLY A 73 -18.01 3.06 -9.33
C GLY A 73 -17.58 4.04 -8.23
N HIS A 74 -16.61 3.67 -7.40
CA HIS A 74 -16.16 4.53 -6.31
C HIS A 74 -15.28 5.68 -6.82
N ALA A 75 -15.49 6.88 -6.27
CA ALA A 75 -14.52 7.97 -6.38
C ALA A 75 -13.35 7.72 -5.42
N VAL A 76 -12.14 7.54 -5.96
CA VAL A 76 -10.98 7.13 -5.16
C VAL A 76 -10.01 8.29 -4.99
N THR A 77 -9.50 8.48 -3.78
CA THR A 77 -8.31 9.29 -3.50
C THR A 77 -7.18 8.38 -3.09
N LEU A 78 -6.16 8.24 -3.95
CA LEU A 78 -4.95 7.47 -3.70
C LEU A 78 -3.90 8.39 -3.09
N VAL A 79 -3.44 8.07 -1.88
CA VAL A 79 -2.34 8.75 -1.19
C VAL A 79 -1.12 7.85 -1.19
N GLU A 80 0.01 8.34 -1.69
CA GLU A 80 1.28 7.60 -1.71
C GLU A 80 2.46 8.58 -1.59
N PRO A 81 3.42 8.35 -0.67
CA PRO A 81 4.61 9.20 -0.57
C PRO A 81 5.64 8.96 -1.69
N ALA A 82 5.77 7.73 -2.21
CA ALA A 82 6.75 7.42 -3.23
C ALA A 82 6.28 7.91 -4.62
N ILE A 83 6.91 8.96 -5.12
CA ILE A 83 6.50 9.62 -6.37
C ILE A 83 6.57 8.69 -7.59
N ASP A 84 7.55 7.78 -7.64
CA ASP A 84 7.70 6.83 -8.75
C ASP A 84 6.56 5.79 -8.78
N MET A 85 6.07 5.39 -7.60
CA MET A 85 4.88 4.53 -7.49
C MET A 85 3.63 5.29 -7.90
N LEU A 86 3.47 6.53 -7.44
CA LEU A 86 2.32 7.37 -7.74
C LEU A 86 2.25 7.67 -9.25
N ASP A 87 3.37 7.96 -9.89
CA ASP A 87 3.46 8.17 -11.34
C ASP A 87 3.22 6.90 -12.15
N HIS A 88 3.57 5.73 -11.61
CA HIS A 88 3.16 4.46 -12.19
C HIS A 88 1.64 4.28 -12.11
N ALA A 89 1.04 4.48 -10.93
CA ALA A 89 -0.39 4.36 -10.73
C ALA A 89 -1.19 5.32 -11.63
N ARG A 90 -0.73 6.57 -11.80
CA ARG A 90 -1.32 7.55 -12.73
C ARG A 90 -1.35 7.06 -14.17
N ARG A 91 -0.30 6.38 -14.63
CA ARG A 91 -0.22 5.84 -15.99
C ARG A 91 -1.13 4.62 -16.17
N GLU A 92 -1.09 3.68 -15.24
CA GLU A 92 -1.86 2.44 -15.31
C GLU A 92 -3.38 2.68 -15.18
N LEU A 93 -3.78 3.67 -14.40
CA LEU A 93 -5.19 3.98 -14.11
C LEU A 93 -5.66 5.23 -14.86
N ALA A 94 -5.01 5.57 -15.97
CA ALA A 94 -5.39 6.70 -16.80
C ALA A 94 -6.85 6.51 -17.30
N GLY A 95 -7.71 7.48 -16.95
CA GLY A 95 -9.14 7.46 -17.32
C GLY A 95 -10.08 6.97 -16.22
N GLU A 96 -9.56 6.40 -15.13
CA GLU A 96 -10.35 6.08 -13.94
C GLU A 96 -10.58 7.35 -13.08
N PRO A 97 -11.69 7.45 -12.33
CA PRO A 97 -12.02 8.60 -11.48
C PRO A 97 -11.20 8.64 -10.18
N ILE A 98 -9.88 8.79 -10.31
CA ILE A 98 -8.93 8.72 -9.20
C ILE A 98 -8.21 10.05 -9.01
N THR A 99 -8.22 10.56 -7.78
CA THR A 99 -7.40 11.68 -7.33
C THR A 99 -6.10 11.16 -6.74
N PHE A 100 -4.96 11.64 -7.24
CA PHE A 100 -3.62 11.18 -6.84
C PHE A 100 -2.93 12.22 -5.97
N VAL A 101 -2.64 11.88 -4.72
CA VAL A 101 -2.06 12.80 -3.73
C VAL A 101 -0.72 12.28 -3.25
N GLU A 102 0.33 13.07 -3.50
CA GLU A 102 1.66 12.82 -2.93
C GLU A 102 1.65 13.27 -1.46
N ALA A 103 1.55 12.30 -0.55
CA ALA A 103 1.60 12.52 0.89
C ALA A 103 1.90 11.22 1.63
N SER A 104 2.46 11.35 2.84
CA SER A 104 2.59 10.24 3.77
C SER A 104 1.34 10.13 4.65
N LEU A 105 1.13 8.97 5.27
CA LEU A 105 0.05 8.79 6.25
C LEU A 105 0.17 9.80 7.41
N GLN A 106 1.38 10.12 7.84
CA GLN A 106 1.66 11.08 8.92
C GLN A 106 1.22 12.51 8.57
N THR A 107 1.21 12.86 7.29
CA THR A 107 0.81 14.20 6.81
C THR A 107 -0.60 14.22 6.18
N LEU A 108 -1.33 13.10 6.28
CA LEU A 108 -2.60 12.87 5.61
C LEU A 108 -3.65 13.97 5.87
N SER A 109 -3.85 14.36 7.13
CA SER A 109 -4.85 15.37 7.52
C SER A 109 -4.58 16.77 6.98
N GLN A 110 -3.37 17.04 6.50
CA GLN A 110 -2.99 18.31 5.88
C GLN A 110 -3.21 18.31 4.36
N ARG A 111 -3.48 17.14 3.78
CA ARG A 111 -3.44 16.89 2.33
C ARG A 111 -4.77 16.41 1.78
N VAL A 112 -5.59 15.78 2.60
CA VAL A 112 -6.94 15.34 2.24
C VAL A 112 -7.95 15.75 3.32
N GLU A 113 -9.11 16.23 2.86
CA GLU A 113 -10.22 16.58 3.74
C GLU A 113 -11.11 15.35 3.95
N GLY A 114 -11.47 15.10 5.22
CA GLY A 114 -12.45 14.08 5.60
C GLY A 114 -13.78 14.70 6.02
N PRO A 115 -14.70 13.91 6.59
CA PRO A 115 -14.55 12.50 6.95
C PRO A 115 -14.80 11.54 5.77
N TRP A 116 -14.15 10.37 5.81
CA TRP A 116 -14.26 9.31 4.81
C TRP A 116 -15.15 8.17 5.32
N SER A 117 -16.00 7.63 4.44
CA SER A 117 -16.84 6.46 4.74
C SER A 117 -16.09 5.13 4.57
N LEU A 118 -15.04 5.10 3.75
CA LEU A 118 -14.16 3.94 3.58
C LEU A 118 -12.70 4.38 3.45
N ILE A 119 -11.83 3.82 4.29
CA ILE A 119 -10.38 4.00 4.18
C ILE A 119 -9.71 2.63 3.98
N ALA A 120 -8.97 2.45 2.91
CA ALA A 120 -8.09 1.32 2.71
C ALA A 120 -6.65 1.69 3.11
N CYS A 121 -5.96 0.80 3.81
CA CYS A 121 -4.57 0.97 4.25
C CYS A 121 -3.85 -0.39 4.19
N HIS A 122 -3.60 -0.86 2.97
CA HIS A 122 -3.23 -2.26 2.71
C HIS A 122 -1.72 -2.45 2.58
N ALA A 123 -1.11 -3.28 3.44
CA ALA A 123 0.34 -3.54 3.50
C ALA A 123 1.20 -2.30 3.74
N VAL A 124 0.72 -1.40 4.62
CA VAL A 124 1.39 -0.14 4.99
C VAL A 124 1.89 -0.16 6.42
N LEU A 125 1.05 -0.59 7.38
CA LEU A 125 1.31 -0.42 8.81
C LEU A 125 2.58 -1.14 9.29
N GLU A 126 2.95 -2.26 8.66
CA GLU A 126 4.16 -3.01 8.99
C GLU A 126 5.46 -2.28 8.64
N TRP A 127 5.38 -1.21 7.83
CA TRP A 127 6.51 -0.41 7.39
C TRP A 127 6.68 0.89 8.18
N LEU A 128 5.75 1.16 9.10
CA LEU A 128 5.75 2.38 9.90
C LEU A 128 6.50 2.18 11.22
N HIS A 129 7.18 3.23 11.66
CA HIS A 129 7.81 3.28 12.96
C HIS A 129 6.76 3.28 14.07
N ASP A 130 5.69 4.07 13.95
CA ASP A 130 4.61 4.11 14.93
C ASP A 130 3.24 3.78 14.28
N PRO A 131 2.90 2.48 14.13
CA PRO A 131 1.62 2.08 13.57
C PRO A 131 0.43 2.43 14.48
N ARG A 132 0.65 2.67 15.79
CA ARG A 132 -0.43 3.12 16.68
C ARG A 132 -0.80 4.56 16.41
N ALA A 133 0.18 5.44 16.26
CA ALA A 133 -0.07 6.81 15.82
C ALA A 133 -0.72 6.83 14.43
N ALA A 134 -0.28 5.97 13.51
CA ALA A 134 -0.89 5.85 12.19
C ALA A 134 -2.39 5.47 12.26
N LEU A 135 -2.74 4.47 13.05
CA LEU A 135 -4.14 4.09 13.27
C LEU A 135 -4.96 5.22 13.88
N ALA A 136 -4.39 6.01 14.80
CA ALA A 136 -5.07 7.18 15.36
C ALA A 136 -5.33 8.26 14.28
N THR A 137 -4.37 8.51 13.39
CA THR A 137 -4.56 9.41 12.25
C THR A 137 -5.66 8.92 11.32
N LEU A 138 -5.67 7.63 10.97
CA LEU A 138 -6.73 7.05 10.13
C LEU A 138 -8.09 7.17 10.81
N ALA A 139 -8.19 6.84 12.10
CA ALA A 139 -9.41 6.97 12.89
C ALA A 139 -9.95 8.40 12.92
N GLY A 140 -9.08 9.40 13.00
CA GLY A 140 -9.47 10.82 12.95
C GLY A 140 -10.08 11.25 11.60
N GLN A 141 -9.78 10.52 10.53
CA GLN A 141 -10.29 10.79 9.18
C GLN A 141 -11.59 10.04 8.86
N LEU A 142 -12.07 9.15 9.74
CA LEU A 142 -13.23 8.29 9.50
C LEU A 142 -14.55 8.94 9.92
N GLY A 143 -15.57 8.86 9.07
CA GLY A 143 -16.94 9.28 9.33
C GLY A 143 -17.79 8.16 9.92
N SER A 144 -18.95 8.43 10.51
CA SER A 144 -19.82 7.39 11.09
C SER A 144 -20.25 6.34 10.06
N GLY A 145 -20.06 5.03 10.36
CA GLY A 145 -20.49 3.92 9.49
C GLY A 145 -19.39 3.27 8.64
N TRP A 146 -18.13 3.36 9.08
CA TRP A 146 -16.96 3.08 8.26
C TRP A 146 -16.37 1.68 8.40
N ALA A 147 -15.62 1.26 7.39
CA ALA A 147 -14.73 0.10 7.42
C ALA A 147 -13.28 0.53 7.09
N ALA A 148 -12.29 -0.06 7.77
CA ALA A 148 -10.88 0.07 7.40
C ALA A 148 -10.28 -1.30 7.13
N VAL A 149 -9.62 -1.44 5.99
CA VAL A 149 -8.85 -2.64 5.67
C VAL A 149 -7.38 -2.33 5.91
N ALA A 150 -6.83 -2.87 6.99
CA ALA A 150 -5.40 -2.89 7.23
C ALA A 150 -4.91 -4.34 7.25
N ASP A 151 -4.19 -4.73 6.21
CA ASP A 151 -3.45 -6.00 6.16
C ASP A 151 -1.97 -5.69 6.36
N GLY A 152 -1.28 -6.49 7.18
CA GLY A 152 0.16 -6.40 7.34
C GLY A 152 0.79 -7.77 7.11
N VAL A 153 1.78 -7.87 6.23
CA VAL A 153 2.50 -9.13 6.01
C VAL A 153 3.53 -9.30 7.13
N GLN A 154 3.41 -10.39 7.90
CA GLN A 154 4.43 -10.77 8.89
C GLN A 154 5.82 -10.86 8.20
N PRO A 155 6.89 -10.29 8.79
CA PRO A 155 8.21 -10.20 8.16
C PRO A 155 8.93 -11.54 7.89
N GLY A 156 8.26 -12.69 8.05
CA GLY A 156 8.78 -14.02 7.73
C GLY A 156 8.59 -14.50 6.28
N CYS A 157 7.86 -13.77 5.42
CA CYS A 157 7.56 -14.24 4.05
C CYS A 157 8.48 -13.68 2.96
N ALA A 158 9.31 -12.68 3.26
CA ALA A 158 10.36 -12.20 2.38
C ALA A 158 11.65 -12.99 2.64
N ALA A 159 11.79 -14.17 2.01
CA ALA A 159 13.06 -14.89 2.03
C ALA A 159 14.20 -13.96 1.52
N PRO A 160 15.36 -13.91 2.19
CA PRO A 160 16.49 -13.16 1.68
C PRO A 160 16.94 -13.79 0.35
N VAL A 161 16.96 -13.01 -0.72
CA VAL A 161 17.73 -13.33 -1.92
C VAL A 161 19.19 -13.40 -1.49
N GLN A 162 19.70 -14.61 -1.26
CA GLN A 162 21.13 -14.84 -1.17
C GLN A 162 21.72 -14.52 -2.55
N ARG A 163 22.63 -13.55 -2.61
CA ARG A 163 23.47 -13.34 -3.79
C ARG A 163 24.27 -14.63 -3.99
N GLY A 164 24.04 -15.32 -5.11
CA GLY A 164 24.90 -16.42 -5.54
C GLY A 164 26.33 -15.94 -5.61
N GLN A 165 27.21 -16.53 -4.81
CA GLN A 165 28.65 -16.38 -5.01
C GLN A 165 28.97 -17.05 -6.35
N GLY A 166 29.50 -16.26 -7.30
CA GLY A 166 30.05 -16.79 -8.53
C GLY A 166 31.22 -17.72 -8.21
N GLN A 167 31.17 -18.94 -8.74
CA GLN A 167 32.36 -19.77 -8.86
C GLN A 167 33.31 -19.13 -9.89
N PRO A 168 34.61 -18.95 -9.57
CA PRO A 168 35.62 -18.67 -10.57
C PRO A 168 35.94 -19.97 -11.33
N GLY A 169 36.13 -19.82 -12.65
CA GLY A 169 36.11 -20.90 -13.63
C GLY A 169 37.23 -21.93 -13.53
N GLU A 170 36.92 -23.10 -14.10
CA GLU A 170 37.89 -24.12 -14.50
C GLU A 170 38.88 -23.53 -15.49
N GLY A 171 40.13 -23.39 -15.05
CA GLY A 171 41.28 -23.16 -15.91
C GLY A 171 41.71 -24.47 -16.55
N ALA A 172 41.77 -24.47 -17.87
CA ALA A 172 42.47 -25.45 -18.69
C ALA A 172 43.94 -25.58 -18.26
N GLY A 173 44.45 -26.81 -18.24
CA GLY A 173 45.86 -27.16 -18.01
C GLY A 173 46.04 -28.63 -17.77
#